data_AF-A0A7Y4RNY1-F1
#
_entry.id   AF-A0A7Y4RNY1-F1
#
_cell.length_a   1.000
_cell.length_b   1.000
_cell.length_c   1.000
_cell.angle_alpha   90.00
_cell.angle_beta   90.00
_cell.angle_gamma   90.00
#
_symmetry.space_group_name_H-M   'P 1'
#
loop_
_entity.id
_entity.type
_entity.pdbx_description
1 polymer ?
#
loop_
_entity_poly.entity_id
_entity_poly.type
_entity_poly.pdbx_seq_one_letter_code
_entity_poly.pdbx_strand_id
1 'polypeptide(L)'
;MNRATGIVVLLATVAVQPASARQTVTFRGKIHVAGRGPLPSQMKVRLGPFGTHVPNDGGFFAGAIPAETRSIALEVETGSPKWVVRYPLGPVAVPRDSAFVTDVIIGPSIEETLARAYAVENALLREHLKGAGLQDSLVIAALDGIRREFQDRTHLEAAALREAATRQNERLKEYPRLATAFEAYDIKAHNIRTAFTYILEPAFVSGAAFGVLRNAILEYNVAFESLRTQRKDFENVVHERWEGERVYSDVVGFMNYALATVHEGQVLPLNDLLPDINRVLRGQLNGGDAKRLRDAVTARVQTAVRDLDPLLKELGRLKDVALLRLQEP
;
A
#
# COMPACT_ATOMS: atom_id res chain seq x y z
N MET A 1 24.71 44.37 -81.09
CA MET A 1 23.82 43.94 -79.99
C MET A 1 24.06 42.46 -79.74
N ASN A 2 24.58 42.11 -78.57
CA ASN A 2 24.34 40.90 -77.78
C ASN A 2 25.45 40.77 -76.74
N ARG A 3 25.13 41.23 -75.52
CA ARG A 3 25.91 41.00 -74.31
C ARG A 3 25.60 39.58 -73.84
N ALA A 4 26.61 38.71 -73.77
CA ALA A 4 26.50 37.44 -73.08
C ALA A 4 27.06 37.61 -71.66
N THR A 5 26.14 37.64 -70.70
CA THR A 5 26.39 37.72 -69.26
C THR A 5 26.83 36.33 -68.78
N GLY A 6 28.10 36.17 -68.41
CA GLY A 6 28.60 34.96 -67.77
C GLY A 6 28.23 34.94 -66.29
N ILE A 7 27.37 33.99 -65.89
CA ILE A 7 27.02 33.73 -64.50
C ILE A 7 28.16 32.92 -63.87
N VAL A 8 28.84 33.49 -62.89
CA VAL A 8 29.78 32.77 -62.02
C VAL A 8 28.97 32.10 -60.91
N VAL A 9 28.86 30.77 -60.98
CA VAL A 9 28.26 29.96 -59.91
C VAL A 9 29.34 29.70 -58.85
N LEU A 10 29.24 30.40 -57.72
CA LEU A 10 30.03 30.08 -56.52
C LEU A 10 29.48 28.78 -55.91
N LEU A 11 30.20 27.68 -56.09
CA LEU A 11 30.00 26.45 -55.32
C LEU A 11 30.58 26.66 -53.91
N ALA A 12 29.72 27.06 -52.98
CA ALA A 12 30.05 27.06 -51.56
C ALA A 12 30.11 25.61 -51.05
N THR A 13 31.32 25.08 -50.91
CA THR A 13 31.57 23.83 -50.19
C THR A 13 31.27 24.05 -48.71
N VAL A 14 30.08 23.65 -48.26
CA VAL A 14 29.77 23.51 -46.84
C VAL A 14 30.66 22.39 -46.30
N ALA A 15 31.65 22.76 -45.50
CA ALA A 15 32.41 21.81 -44.71
C ALA A 15 31.45 21.19 -43.68
N VAL A 16 30.92 20.01 -43.99
CA VAL A 16 30.25 19.15 -43.02
C VAL A 16 31.34 18.69 -42.05
N GLN A 17 31.50 19.42 -40.95
CA GLN A 17 32.24 18.88 -39.81
C GLN A 17 31.52 17.61 -39.36
N PRO A 18 32.19 16.44 -39.35
CA PRO A 18 31.60 15.27 -38.72
C PRO A 18 31.41 15.62 -37.25
N ALA A 19 30.15 15.66 -36.82
CA ALA A 19 29.83 15.57 -35.40
C ALA A 19 30.43 14.23 -34.94
N SER A 20 31.61 14.29 -34.33
CA SER A 20 32.22 13.14 -33.68
C SER A 20 31.18 12.60 -32.71
N ALA A 21 30.53 11.50 -33.07
CA ALA A 21 29.67 10.75 -32.19
C ALA A 21 30.55 10.36 -31.00
N ARG A 22 30.40 11.06 -29.87
CA ARG A 22 31.07 10.69 -28.63
C ARG A 22 30.67 9.25 -28.35
N GLN A 23 31.64 8.35 -28.27
CA GLN A 23 31.39 6.96 -27.93
C GLN A 23 30.70 6.96 -26.57
N THR A 24 29.55 6.30 -26.49
CA THR A 24 28.79 6.15 -25.25
C THR A 24 28.91 4.72 -24.74
N VAL A 25 28.94 4.57 -23.42
CA VAL A 25 28.82 3.28 -22.72
C VAL A 25 27.52 3.28 -21.93
N THR A 26 26.94 2.10 -21.71
CA THR A 26 25.72 1.97 -20.92
C THR A 26 26.09 1.68 -19.47
N PHE A 27 25.72 2.58 -18.56
CA PHE A 27 25.73 2.31 -17.13
C PHE A 27 24.46 1.54 -16.76
N ARG A 28 24.60 0.46 -16.00
CA ARG A 28 23.47 -0.35 -15.50
C ARG A 28 23.48 -0.35 -13.98
N GLY A 29 22.32 -0.14 -13.40
CA GLY A 29 22.13 -0.23 -11.95
C GLY A 29 20.86 -0.97 -11.58
N LYS A 30 20.85 -1.47 -10.34
CA LYS A 30 19.68 -2.07 -9.71
C LYS A 30 19.42 -1.39 -8.38
N ILE A 31 18.21 -0.89 -8.22
CA ILE A 31 17.73 -0.30 -6.98
C ILE A 31 17.25 -1.38 -6.03
N HIS A 32 17.72 -1.27 -4.79
CA HIS A 32 17.19 -1.96 -3.63
C HIS A 32 16.67 -0.91 -2.67
N VAL A 33 15.35 -0.89 -2.45
CA VAL A 33 14.74 0.04 -1.50
C VAL A 33 14.82 -0.60 -0.11
N ALA A 34 15.62 -0.01 0.77
CA ALA A 34 15.72 -0.40 2.16
C ALA A 34 14.43 -0.03 2.91
N GLY A 35 13.89 -0.98 3.68
CA GLY A 35 12.64 -0.77 4.40
C GLY A 35 11.42 -0.78 3.46
N ARG A 36 10.40 0.02 3.79
CA ARG A 36 9.09 0.00 3.14
C ARG A 36 8.84 1.24 2.30
N GLY A 37 9.81 1.56 1.45
CA GLY A 37 9.73 2.70 0.56
C GLY A 37 8.87 2.50 -0.68
N PRO A 38 8.82 3.52 -1.55
CA PRO A 38 8.15 3.45 -2.84
C PRO A 38 8.60 2.24 -3.65
N LEU A 39 7.75 1.80 -4.58
CA LEU A 39 8.19 0.83 -5.58
C LEU A 39 9.34 1.44 -6.40
N PRO A 40 10.36 0.65 -6.80
CA PRO A 40 11.46 1.17 -7.60
C PRO A 40 10.99 1.90 -8.88
N SER A 41 9.92 1.44 -9.50
CA SER A 41 9.32 2.04 -10.70
C SER A 41 8.66 3.41 -10.48
N GLN A 42 8.46 3.82 -9.22
CA GLN A 42 7.95 5.14 -8.86
C GLN A 42 9.08 6.14 -8.58
N MET A 43 10.34 5.70 -8.61
CA MET A 43 11.50 6.53 -8.32
C MET A 43 12.13 7.06 -9.61
N LYS A 44 12.81 8.19 -9.49
CA LYS A 44 13.65 8.76 -10.54
C LYS A 44 15.10 8.75 -10.07
N VAL A 45 15.98 8.08 -10.81
CA VAL A 45 17.42 8.04 -10.54
C VAL A 45 18.12 9.02 -11.46
N ARG A 46 18.82 9.98 -10.88
CA ARG A 46 19.64 10.94 -11.60
C ARG A 46 21.09 10.46 -11.66
N LEU A 47 21.62 10.32 -12.87
CA LEU A 47 23.01 9.98 -13.14
C LEU A 47 23.83 11.25 -13.35
N GLY A 48 24.03 12.05 -12.29
CA GLY A 48 24.74 13.32 -12.36
C GLY A 48 24.23 14.20 -13.54
N PRO A 49 25.11 14.69 -14.44
CA PRO A 49 24.71 15.51 -15.59
C PRO A 49 24.15 14.70 -16.78
N PHE A 50 24.09 13.36 -16.68
CA PHE A 50 23.77 12.48 -17.82
C PHE A 50 22.27 12.16 -17.95
N GLY A 51 21.45 12.70 -17.06
CA GLY A 51 19.99 12.62 -17.13
C GLY A 51 19.36 11.81 -16.00
N THR A 52 18.03 11.66 -16.11
CA THR A 52 17.18 11.02 -15.11
C THR A 52 16.51 9.80 -15.74
N HIS A 53 16.49 8.69 -15.00
CA HIS A 53 16.00 7.39 -15.45
C HIS A 53 14.97 6.85 -14.47
N VAL A 54 13.96 6.15 -15.00
CA VAL A 54 12.94 5.47 -14.20
C VAL A 54 13.27 3.97 -14.21
N PRO A 55 13.46 3.33 -13.05
CA PRO A 55 13.67 1.89 -12.96
C PRO A 55 12.43 1.12 -13.39
N ASN A 56 12.61 -0.14 -13.80
CA ASN A 56 11.48 -1.06 -13.96
C ASN A 56 11.03 -1.62 -12.59
N ASP A 57 9.99 -2.46 -12.61
CA ASP A 57 9.44 -3.08 -11.38
C ASP A 57 10.45 -4.01 -10.68
N GLY A 58 11.44 -4.52 -11.41
CA GLY A 58 12.57 -5.28 -10.86
C GLY A 58 13.69 -4.41 -10.27
N GLY A 59 13.54 -3.08 -10.31
CA GLY A 59 14.52 -2.10 -9.84
C GLY A 59 15.66 -1.81 -10.80
N PHE A 60 15.66 -2.37 -12.01
CA PHE A 60 16.73 -2.16 -12.97
C PHE A 60 16.55 -0.86 -13.75
N PHE A 61 17.65 -0.14 -13.96
CA PHE A 61 17.71 1.02 -14.84
C PHE A 61 19.01 1.00 -15.66
N ALA A 62 18.98 1.67 -16.80
CA ALA A 62 20.13 1.84 -17.66
C ALA A 62 20.19 3.26 -18.25
N GLY A 63 21.38 3.82 -18.32
CA GLY A 63 21.62 5.15 -18.87
C GLY A 63 22.88 5.21 -19.72
N ALA A 64 22.85 5.97 -20.80
CA ALA A 64 24.00 6.19 -21.67
C ALA A 64 24.89 7.30 -21.08
N ILE A 65 26.19 7.04 -20.96
CA ILE A 65 27.19 7.98 -20.48
C ILE A 65 28.39 8.04 -21.44
N PRO A 66 29.17 9.13 -21.50
CA PRO A 66 30.38 9.19 -22.32
C PRO A 66 31.40 8.13 -21.91
N ALA A 67 32.04 7.45 -22.88
CA ALA A 67 32.98 6.35 -22.66
C ALA A 67 34.19 6.72 -21.79
N GLU A 68 34.57 8.00 -21.77
CA GLU A 68 35.65 8.55 -20.94
C GLU A 68 35.27 8.76 -19.47
N THR A 69 33.99 8.59 -19.12
CA THR A 69 33.48 8.84 -17.77
C THR A 69 33.94 7.74 -16.82
N ARG A 70 34.73 8.11 -15.80
CA ARG A 70 35.29 7.18 -14.82
C ARG A 70 34.44 7.01 -13.58
N SER A 71 33.66 8.03 -13.22
CA SER A 71 32.76 7.99 -12.09
C SER A 71 31.51 8.82 -12.33
N ILE A 72 30.43 8.44 -11.67
CA ILE A 72 29.14 9.12 -11.74
C ILE A 72 28.58 9.34 -10.34
N ALA A 73 27.95 10.49 -10.12
CA ALA A 73 27.15 10.72 -8.91
C ALA A 73 25.75 10.11 -9.12
N LEU A 74 25.27 9.38 -8.11
CA LEU A 74 23.91 8.85 -8.08
C LEU A 74 23.08 9.66 -7.10
N GLU A 75 21.95 10.16 -7.59
CA GLU A 75 20.94 10.78 -6.75
C GLU A 75 19.57 10.20 -7.07
N VAL A 76 18.68 10.30 -6.11
CA VAL A 76 17.30 9.86 -6.26
C VAL A 76 16.39 11.06 -6.03
N GLU A 77 15.55 11.31 -7.01
CA GLU A 77 14.46 12.28 -6.90
C GLU A 77 13.27 11.52 -6.35
N THR A 78 12.95 11.77 -5.08
CA THR A 78 11.74 11.27 -4.44
C THR A 78 10.92 12.43 -3.91
N GLY A 79 9.61 12.24 -3.79
CA GLY A 79 8.72 13.17 -3.10
C GLY A 79 9.00 13.22 -1.59
N SER A 80 8.00 13.64 -0.81
CA SER A 80 8.02 13.51 0.65
C SER A 80 7.54 12.10 1.04
N PRO A 81 8.26 11.34 1.90
CA PRO A 81 9.50 11.70 2.59
C PRO A 81 10.74 11.63 1.69
N LYS A 82 11.78 12.39 2.04
CA LYS A 82 13.04 12.43 1.29
C LYS A 82 13.81 11.11 1.42
N TRP A 83 13.94 10.37 0.32
CA TRP A 83 14.81 9.21 0.21
C TRP A 83 16.18 9.63 -0.32
N VAL A 84 17.20 8.90 0.10
CA VAL A 84 18.59 9.14 -0.29
C VAL A 84 19.28 7.83 -0.65
N VAL A 85 20.31 7.92 -1.49
CA VAL A 85 21.20 6.80 -1.75
C VAL A 85 22.00 6.51 -0.47
N ARG A 86 21.81 5.31 0.09
CA ARG A 86 22.52 4.79 1.28
C ARG A 86 23.77 4.01 0.88
N TYR A 87 23.74 3.43 -0.30
CA TYR A 87 24.89 2.77 -0.92
C TYR A 87 24.78 2.88 -2.44
N PRO A 88 25.90 3.15 -3.13
CA PRO A 88 27.20 3.55 -2.59
C PRO A 88 27.20 4.97 -1.99
N LEU A 89 28.09 5.20 -1.03
CA LEU A 89 28.28 6.53 -0.43
C LEU A 89 29.21 7.36 -1.34
N GLY A 90 28.62 8.24 -2.16
CA GLY A 90 29.35 9.13 -3.07
C GLY A 90 29.47 8.62 -4.51
N PRO A 91 30.39 9.18 -5.31
CA PRO A 91 30.52 8.84 -6.72
C PRO A 91 30.90 7.37 -6.94
N VAL A 92 30.22 6.74 -7.89
CA VAL A 92 30.41 5.34 -8.26
C VAL A 92 31.36 5.24 -9.41
N ALA A 93 32.33 4.33 -9.34
CA ALA A 93 33.16 4.02 -10.50
C ALA A 93 32.32 3.40 -11.62
N VAL A 94 32.53 3.85 -12.86
CA VAL A 94 31.89 3.26 -14.04
C VAL A 94 32.59 1.93 -14.35
N PRO A 95 31.87 0.78 -14.28
CA PRO A 95 32.46 -0.51 -14.61
C PRO A 95 32.92 -0.54 -16.07
N ARG A 96 34.09 -1.14 -16.32
CA ARG A 96 34.57 -1.37 -17.70
C ARG A 96 33.74 -2.41 -18.44
N ASP A 97 33.16 -3.35 -17.70
CA ASP A 97 32.24 -4.35 -18.23
C ASP A 97 30.82 -3.76 -18.30
N SER A 98 30.31 -3.60 -19.52
CA SER A 98 28.95 -3.11 -19.76
C SER A 98 27.83 -4.06 -19.29
N ALA A 99 28.17 -5.32 -18.98
CA ALA A 99 27.22 -6.26 -18.40
C ALA A 99 27.08 -6.12 -16.88
N PHE A 100 28.03 -5.46 -16.22
CA PHE A 100 28.02 -5.29 -14.77
C PHE A 100 26.83 -4.43 -14.32
N VAL A 101 26.14 -4.87 -13.27
CA VAL A 101 25.02 -4.16 -12.67
C VAL A 101 25.44 -3.64 -11.30
N THR A 102 25.41 -2.33 -11.11
CA THR A 102 25.73 -1.71 -9.82
C THR A 102 24.52 -1.78 -8.89
N ASP A 103 24.70 -2.34 -7.70
CA ASP A 103 23.68 -2.29 -6.65
C ASP A 103 23.61 -0.91 -6.01
N VAL A 104 22.40 -0.34 -5.95
CA VAL A 104 22.10 0.96 -5.37
C VAL A 104 21.09 0.76 -4.26
N ILE A 105 21.48 0.96 -3.02
CA ILE A 105 20.57 0.88 -1.87
C ILE A 105 20.03 2.27 -1.59
N ILE A 106 18.71 2.42 -1.60
CA ILE A 106 18.02 3.67 -1.30
C ILE A 106 17.30 3.50 0.02
N GLY A 107 17.34 4.50 0.89
CA GLY A 107 16.65 4.48 2.17
C GLY A 107 16.22 5.87 2.61
N PRO A 108 15.45 5.99 3.69
CA PRO A 108 15.21 7.27 4.32
C PRO A 108 16.52 7.95 4.70
N SER A 109 16.49 9.29 4.74
CA SER A 109 17.62 10.04 5.28
C SER A 109 17.89 9.66 6.75
N ILE A 110 19.09 9.95 7.23
CA ILE A 110 19.44 9.70 8.64
C ILE A 110 18.52 10.53 9.54
N GLU A 111 18.27 11.77 9.15
CA GLU A 111 17.39 12.71 9.84
C GLU A 111 15.97 12.16 9.99
N GLU A 112 15.40 11.67 8.90
CA GLU A 112 14.07 11.06 8.89
C GLU A 112 14.03 9.79 9.75
N THR A 113 15.08 8.97 9.69
CA THR A 113 15.19 7.75 10.51
C THR A 113 15.22 8.08 12.00
N LEU A 114 16.00 9.09 12.39
CA LEU A 114 16.10 9.55 13.77
C LEU A 114 14.80 10.23 14.24
N ALA A 115 14.14 11.02 13.39
CA ALA A 115 12.88 11.66 13.71
C ALA A 115 11.77 10.64 13.97
N ARG A 116 11.68 9.59 13.15
CA ARG A 116 10.74 8.47 13.37
C ARG A 116 11.04 7.69 14.64
N ALA A 117 12.31 7.34 14.88
CA ALA A 117 12.71 6.66 16.12
C ALA A 117 12.35 7.48 17.36
N TYR A 118 12.63 8.79 17.33
CA TYR A 118 12.22 9.72 18.38
C TYR A 118 10.70 9.73 18.58
N ALA A 119 9.91 9.78 17.50
CA ALA A 119 8.45 9.84 17.58
C ALA A 119 7.84 8.61 18.26
N VAL A 120 8.36 7.41 17.98
CA VAL A 120 7.94 6.15 18.60
C VAL A 120 8.23 6.17 20.10
N GLU A 121 9.47 6.46 20.48
CA GLU A 121 9.87 6.54 21.89
C GLU A 121 9.11 7.63 22.66
N ASN A 122 8.86 8.77 22.01
CA ASN A 122 8.10 9.87 22.60
C ASN A 122 6.65 9.47 22.91
N ALA A 123 6.03 8.70 22.01
CA ALA A 123 4.67 8.22 22.21
C ALA A 123 4.59 7.19 23.35
N LEU A 124 5.53 6.23 23.40
CA LEU A 124 5.62 5.25 24.48
C LEU A 124 5.84 5.93 25.84
N LEU A 125 6.77 6.87 25.90
CA LEU A 125 7.03 7.61 27.13
C LEU A 125 5.80 8.42 27.57
N ARG A 126 5.11 9.08 26.63
CA ARG A 126 3.87 9.81 26.94
C ARG A 126 2.83 8.89 27.56
N GLU A 127 2.63 7.71 27.00
CA GLU A 127 1.69 6.71 27.51
C GLU A 127 2.07 6.26 28.93
N HIS A 128 3.34 5.92 29.16
CA HIS A 128 3.83 5.54 30.49
C HIS A 128 3.65 6.64 31.54
N LEU A 129 3.96 7.90 31.20
CA LEU A 129 3.80 9.02 32.14
C LEU A 129 2.33 9.28 32.46
N LYS A 130 1.43 9.18 31.47
CA LYS A 130 -0.02 9.29 31.70
C LYS A 130 -0.55 8.11 32.52
N GLY A 131 -0.11 6.89 32.23
CA GLY A 131 -0.46 5.69 33.00
C GLY A 131 0.00 5.75 34.46
N ALA A 132 1.11 6.44 34.73
CA ALA A 132 1.59 6.73 36.09
C ALA A 132 0.81 7.86 36.80
N GLY A 133 -0.21 8.44 36.15
CA GLY A 133 -1.08 9.46 36.74
C GLY A 133 -0.50 10.88 36.76
N LEU A 134 0.56 11.15 35.97
CA LEU A 134 1.10 12.50 35.88
C LEU A 134 0.09 13.43 35.18
N GLN A 135 0.02 14.67 35.66
CA GLN A 135 -0.75 15.73 35.01
C GLN A 135 -0.19 16.06 33.63
N ASP A 136 -1.06 16.40 32.67
CA ASP A 136 -0.68 16.68 31.29
C ASP A 136 0.41 17.76 31.15
N SER A 137 0.41 18.78 32.02
CA SER A 137 1.44 19.82 32.04
C SER A 137 2.84 19.27 32.34
N LEU A 138 2.94 18.32 33.27
CA LEU A 138 4.20 17.67 33.64
C LEU A 138 4.67 16.70 32.55
N VAL A 139 3.73 15.98 31.92
CA VAL A 139 4.03 15.12 30.77
C VAL A 139 4.60 15.97 29.62
N ILE A 140 3.96 17.09 29.29
CA ILE A 140 4.43 18.01 28.23
C ILE A 140 5.83 18.54 28.57
N ALA A 141 6.07 18.99 29.80
CA ALA A 141 7.36 19.51 30.22
C ALA A 141 8.49 18.45 30.10
N ALA A 142 8.23 17.19 30.49
CA ALA A 142 9.19 16.10 30.39
C ALA A 142 9.53 15.78 28.92
N LEU A 143 8.52 15.65 28.06
CA LEU A 143 8.72 15.39 26.63
C LEU A 143 9.46 16.55 25.93
N ASP A 144 9.19 17.79 26.34
CA ASP A 144 9.89 18.98 25.86
C ASP A 144 11.35 19.05 26.31
N GLY A 145 11.69 18.51 27.48
CA GLY A 145 13.06 18.33 27.94
C GLY A 145 13.82 17.34 27.07
N ILE A 146 13.23 16.16 26.83
CA ILE A 146 13.82 15.11 25.99
C ILE A 146 13.97 15.57 24.54
N ARG A 147 13.00 16.33 24.01
CA ARG A 147 13.11 16.91 22.66
C ARG A 147 14.35 17.79 22.54
N ARG A 148 14.59 18.66 23.52
CA ARG A 148 15.74 19.58 23.53
C ARG A 148 17.05 18.79 23.59
N GLU A 149 17.15 17.81 24.49
CA GLU A 149 18.34 16.95 24.58
C GLU A 149 18.61 16.19 23.27
N PHE A 150 17.55 15.66 22.63
CA PHE A 150 17.68 14.95 21.36
C PHE A 150 18.11 15.89 20.22
N GLN A 151 17.52 17.09 20.16
CA GLN A 151 17.90 18.13 19.22
C GLN A 151 19.37 18.53 19.38
N ASP A 152 19.83 18.75 20.62
CA ASP A 152 21.21 19.16 20.89
C ASP A 152 22.22 18.09 20.44
N ARG A 153 21.86 16.80 20.52
CA ARG A 153 22.73 15.68 20.13
C ARG A 153 22.70 15.32 18.65
N THR A 154 21.58 15.57 17.97
CA THR A 154 21.36 15.13 16.57
C THR A 154 21.36 16.27 15.57
N HIS A 155 21.30 17.52 16.05
CA HIS A 155 21.13 18.73 15.23
C HIS A 155 19.86 18.72 14.37
N LEU A 156 18.85 17.93 14.75
CA LEU A 156 17.56 17.90 14.06
C LEU A 156 16.68 19.08 14.45
N GLU A 157 16.01 19.63 13.45
CA GLU A 157 15.08 20.73 13.65
C GLU A 157 13.93 20.35 14.60
N ALA A 158 13.66 21.19 15.58
CA ALA A 158 12.58 20.98 16.55
C ALA A 158 11.21 20.80 15.86
N ALA A 159 11.01 21.46 14.72
CA ALA A 159 9.80 21.34 13.91
C ALA A 159 9.63 19.92 13.37
N ALA A 160 10.68 19.31 12.80
CA ALA A 160 10.64 17.96 12.26
C ALA A 160 10.36 16.92 13.36
N LEU A 161 10.98 17.06 14.54
CA LEU A 161 10.74 16.19 15.68
C LEU A 161 9.29 16.28 16.20
N ARG A 162 8.73 17.50 16.25
CA ARG A 162 7.33 17.72 16.62
C ARG A 162 6.36 17.13 15.61
N GLU A 163 6.63 17.34 14.33
CA GLU A 163 5.80 16.82 13.23
C GLU A 163 5.76 15.29 13.24
N ALA A 164 6.93 14.65 13.34
CA ALA A 164 7.03 13.19 13.44
C ALA A 164 6.29 12.66 14.68
N ALA A 165 6.46 13.31 15.84
CA ALA A 165 5.73 12.94 17.06
C ALA A 165 4.21 13.10 16.88
N THR A 166 3.74 14.22 16.33
CA THR A 166 2.30 14.46 16.07
C THR A 166 1.73 13.36 15.17
N ARG A 167 2.38 13.10 14.03
CA ARG A 167 1.97 12.03 13.12
C ARG A 167 1.88 10.68 13.83
N GLN A 168 2.91 10.31 14.60
CA GLN A 168 2.89 9.04 15.33
C GLN A 168 1.73 8.94 16.33
N ASN A 169 1.42 10.02 17.04
CA ASN A 169 0.28 10.05 17.96
C ASN A 169 -1.06 9.95 17.22
N GLU A 170 -1.19 10.57 16.05
CA GLU A 170 -2.39 10.45 15.22
C GLU A 170 -2.55 9.04 14.65
N ARG A 171 -1.45 8.36 14.31
CA ARG A 171 -1.47 6.96 13.88
C ARG A 171 -1.96 6.04 14.99
N LEU A 172 -1.44 6.20 16.20
CA LEU A 172 -1.86 5.41 17.38
C LEU A 172 -3.33 5.61 17.72
N LYS A 173 -3.92 6.77 17.41
CA LYS A 173 -5.35 7.03 17.60
C LYS A 173 -6.24 6.35 16.56
N GLU A 174 -5.83 6.33 15.29
CA GLU A 174 -6.66 5.77 14.20
C GLU A 174 -6.48 4.27 14.04
N TYR A 175 -5.30 3.74 14.36
CA TYR A 175 -4.99 2.33 14.18
C TYR A 175 -6.07 1.41 14.80
N PRO A 176 -6.53 1.61 16.06
CA PRO A 176 -7.57 0.79 16.65
C PRO A 176 -8.89 0.84 15.86
N ARG A 177 -9.23 1.99 15.28
CA ARG A 177 -10.47 2.16 14.50
C ARG A 177 -10.41 1.36 13.20
N LEU A 178 -9.30 1.47 12.46
CA LEU A 178 -9.03 0.68 11.25
C LEU A 178 -9.03 -0.82 11.56
N ALA A 179 -8.25 -1.23 12.57
CA ALA A 179 -8.10 -2.62 12.96
C ALA A 179 -9.43 -3.24 13.37
N THR A 180 -10.23 -2.54 14.18
CA THR A 180 -11.55 -3.03 14.62
C THR A 180 -12.49 -3.20 13.43
N ALA A 181 -12.51 -2.27 12.49
CA ALA A 181 -13.38 -2.37 11.31
C ALA A 181 -12.98 -3.54 10.41
N PHE A 182 -11.68 -3.75 10.20
CA PHE A 182 -11.18 -4.82 9.35
C PHE A 182 -11.43 -6.20 9.99
N GLU A 183 -11.18 -6.32 11.29
CA GLU A 183 -11.42 -7.53 12.05
C GLU A 183 -12.92 -7.87 12.14
N ALA A 184 -13.77 -6.87 12.39
CA ALA A 184 -15.20 -7.06 12.44
C ALA A 184 -15.75 -7.58 11.09
N TYR A 185 -15.28 -7.03 9.97
CA TYR A 185 -15.68 -7.52 8.65
C TYR A 185 -15.26 -8.99 8.44
N ASP A 186 -13.99 -9.30 8.70
CA ASP A 186 -13.42 -10.65 8.50
C ASP A 186 -14.14 -11.72 9.34
N ILE A 187 -14.32 -11.45 10.64
CA ILE A 187 -15.04 -12.34 11.55
C ILE A 187 -16.47 -12.58 11.05
N LYS A 188 -17.19 -11.52 10.65
CA LYS A 188 -18.58 -11.69 10.20
C LYS A 188 -18.68 -12.41 8.86
N ALA A 189 -17.71 -12.25 7.97
CA ALA A 189 -17.64 -13.01 6.72
C ALA A 189 -17.45 -14.52 6.99
N HIS A 190 -16.57 -14.87 7.92
CA HIS A 190 -16.41 -16.25 8.40
C HIS A 190 -17.66 -16.81 9.09
N ASN A 191 -18.39 -15.98 9.84
CA ASN A 191 -19.63 -16.39 10.50
C ASN A 191 -20.73 -16.73 9.49
N ILE A 192 -20.87 -15.97 8.40
CA ILE A 192 -21.81 -16.32 7.32
C ILE A 192 -21.47 -17.69 6.74
N ARG A 193 -20.21 -17.90 6.35
CA ARG A 193 -19.75 -19.16 5.78
C ARG A 193 -20.09 -20.32 6.70
N THR A 194 -19.80 -20.16 7.99
CA THR A 194 -20.08 -21.15 9.04
C THR A 194 -21.59 -21.40 9.19
N ALA A 195 -22.40 -20.35 9.24
CA ALA A 195 -23.84 -20.45 9.39
C ALA A 195 -24.47 -21.21 8.21
N PHE A 196 -24.12 -20.87 6.96
CA PHE A 196 -24.63 -21.57 5.79
C PHE A 196 -24.12 -23.01 5.68
N THR A 197 -22.92 -23.31 6.20
CA THR A 197 -22.39 -24.68 6.22
C THR A 197 -23.19 -25.58 7.17
N TYR A 198 -23.48 -25.11 8.39
CA TYR A 198 -24.00 -25.96 9.45
C TYR A 198 -25.49 -25.80 9.75
N ILE A 199 -26.08 -24.66 9.40
CA ILE A 199 -27.46 -24.30 9.79
C ILE A 199 -28.45 -24.37 8.61
N LEU A 200 -27.96 -24.44 7.36
CA LEU A 200 -28.83 -24.47 6.18
C LEU A 200 -29.88 -25.58 6.24
N GLU A 201 -29.45 -26.81 6.49
CA GLU A 201 -30.35 -27.96 6.44
C GLU A 201 -31.42 -27.91 7.55
N PRO A 202 -31.07 -27.61 8.82
CA PRO A 202 -32.06 -27.32 9.86
C PRO A 202 -33.00 -26.16 9.56
N ALA A 203 -32.57 -25.14 8.80
CA ALA A 203 -33.37 -23.94 8.54
C ALA A 203 -34.59 -24.19 7.64
N PHE A 204 -34.61 -25.29 6.87
CA PHE A 204 -35.79 -25.68 6.09
C PHE A 204 -36.93 -26.23 6.95
N VAL A 205 -36.66 -26.63 8.19
CA VAL A 205 -37.64 -27.29 9.07
C VAL A 205 -37.82 -26.60 10.42
N SER A 206 -36.89 -25.72 10.81
CA SER A 206 -36.91 -25.02 12.09
C SER A 206 -36.81 -23.51 11.92
N GLY A 207 -37.82 -22.78 12.41
CA GLY A 207 -37.82 -21.32 12.43
C GLY A 207 -36.68 -20.72 13.29
N ALA A 208 -36.24 -21.42 14.33
CA ALA A 208 -35.09 -20.99 15.13
C ALA A 208 -33.79 -21.06 14.31
N ALA A 209 -33.57 -22.16 13.58
CA ALA A 209 -32.40 -22.31 12.70
C ALA A 209 -32.42 -21.28 11.56
N PHE A 210 -33.58 -21.04 10.94
CA PHE A 210 -33.73 -19.95 9.97
C PHE A 210 -33.42 -18.57 10.57
N GLY A 211 -33.85 -18.33 11.81
CA GLY A 211 -33.52 -17.13 12.57
C GLY A 211 -32.00 -16.93 12.73
N VAL A 212 -31.25 -18.00 13.00
CA VAL A 212 -29.78 -17.95 13.11
C VAL A 212 -29.13 -17.58 11.77
N LEU A 213 -29.55 -18.19 10.65
CA LEU A 213 -29.04 -17.81 9.31
C LEU A 213 -29.29 -16.33 8.99
N ARG A 214 -30.53 -15.89 9.23
CA ARG A 214 -30.92 -14.49 9.00
C ARG A 214 -30.09 -13.53 9.85
N ASN A 215 -29.87 -13.86 11.12
CA ASN A 215 -29.07 -13.04 12.02
C ASN A 215 -27.60 -12.97 11.58
N ALA A 216 -27.01 -14.08 11.12
CA ALA A 216 -25.64 -14.09 10.58
C ALA A 216 -25.49 -13.13 9.39
N ILE A 217 -26.46 -13.13 8.47
CA ILE A 217 -26.51 -12.19 7.35
C ILE A 217 -26.68 -10.74 7.83
N LEU A 218 -27.58 -10.48 8.79
CA LEU A 218 -27.80 -9.14 9.33
C LEU A 218 -26.54 -8.59 10.01
N GLU A 219 -25.89 -9.37 10.86
CA GLU A 219 -24.66 -8.96 11.55
C GLU A 219 -23.51 -8.68 10.57
N TYR A 220 -23.39 -9.49 9.52
CA TYR A 220 -22.45 -9.22 8.45
C TYR A 220 -22.79 -7.97 7.66
N ASN A 221 -24.06 -7.74 7.31
CA ASN A 221 -24.46 -6.54 6.58
C ASN A 221 -24.12 -5.28 7.38
N VAL A 222 -24.23 -5.31 8.71
CA VAL A 222 -23.78 -4.21 9.58
C VAL A 222 -22.27 -3.98 9.44
N ALA A 223 -21.45 -5.04 9.47
CA ALA A 223 -20.00 -4.92 9.33
C ALA A 223 -19.59 -4.47 7.91
N PHE A 224 -20.26 -4.98 6.88
CA PHE A 224 -20.09 -4.54 5.49
C PHE A 224 -20.42 -3.07 5.32
N GLU A 225 -21.58 -2.62 5.79
CA GLU A 225 -21.97 -1.21 5.68
C GLU A 225 -21.04 -0.29 6.48
N SER A 226 -20.59 -0.75 7.65
CA SER A 226 -19.59 -0.02 8.44
C SER A 226 -18.28 0.17 7.67
N LEU A 227 -17.76 -0.87 7.02
CA LEU A 227 -16.54 -0.79 6.22
C LEU A 227 -16.76 0.07 4.96
N ARG A 228 -17.88 -0.13 4.26
CA ARG A 228 -18.24 0.56 3.02
C ARG A 228 -18.37 2.07 3.23
N THR A 229 -19.07 2.48 4.29
CA THR A 229 -19.32 3.90 4.60
C THR A 229 -18.06 4.62 5.07
N GLN A 230 -17.19 3.93 5.82
CA GLN A 230 -15.92 4.50 6.31
C GLN A 230 -14.78 4.44 5.28
N ARG A 231 -14.94 3.70 4.19
CA ARG A 231 -13.89 3.48 3.18
C ARG A 231 -13.12 4.74 2.80
N LYS A 232 -13.82 5.78 2.32
CA LYS A 232 -13.16 7.02 1.87
C LYS A 232 -12.42 7.73 2.99
N ASP A 233 -12.97 7.71 4.19
CA ASP A 233 -12.35 8.29 5.37
C ASP A 233 -11.07 7.53 5.76
N PHE A 234 -11.11 6.19 5.74
CA PHE A 234 -9.93 5.35 5.96
C PHE A 234 -8.84 5.57 4.90
N GLU A 235 -9.22 5.65 3.62
CA GLU A 235 -8.28 5.95 2.54
C GLU A 235 -7.57 7.29 2.77
N ASN A 236 -8.33 8.34 3.10
CA ASN A 236 -7.78 9.66 3.38
C ASN A 236 -6.86 9.65 4.62
N VAL A 237 -7.33 9.06 5.72
CA VAL A 237 -6.57 8.99 6.98
C VAL A 237 -5.26 8.23 6.80
N VAL A 238 -5.27 7.13 6.05
CA VAL A 238 -4.03 6.37 5.77
C VAL A 238 -3.11 7.17 4.86
N HIS A 239 -3.64 7.80 3.82
CA HIS A 239 -2.85 8.64 2.92
C HIS A 239 -2.16 9.81 3.65
N GLU A 240 -2.89 10.48 4.54
CA GLU A 240 -2.40 11.65 5.28
C GLU A 240 -1.39 11.28 6.38
N ARG A 241 -1.55 10.11 7.03
CA ARG A 241 -0.82 9.79 8.27
C ARG A 241 0.19 8.67 8.14
N TRP A 242 0.05 7.77 7.18
CA TRP A 242 1.01 6.72 6.86
C TRP A 242 1.66 7.06 5.52
N GLU A 243 2.75 7.83 5.61
CA GLU A 243 3.58 8.18 4.45
C GLU A 243 4.05 6.91 3.73
N GLY A 244 3.49 6.65 2.55
CA GLY A 244 3.89 5.50 1.74
C GLY A 244 2.77 4.95 0.87
N GLU A 245 2.95 5.07 -0.44
CA GLU A 245 2.05 4.51 -1.46
C GLU A 245 1.76 3.03 -1.22
N ARG A 246 2.72 2.30 -0.65
CA ARG A 246 2.56 0.88 -0.33
C ARG A 246 1.55 0.62 0.80
N VAL A 247 1.59 1.39 1.90
CA VAL A 247 0.65 1.19 3.01
C VAL A 247 -0.76 1.52 2.53
N TYR A 248 -0.90 2.63 1.81
CA TYR A 248 -2.15 3.03 1.16
C TYR A 248 -2.68 1.93 0.23
N SER A 249 -1.82 1.43 -0.67
CA SER A 249 -2.18 0.37 -1.62
C SER A 249 -2.59 -0.94 -0.94
N ASP A 250 -1.89 -1.37 0.12
CA ASP A 250 -2.23 -2.58 0.88
C ASP A 250 -3.60 -2.44 1.56
N VAL A 251 -3.90 -1.28 2.17
CA VAL A 251 -5.19 -0.98 2.80
C VAL A 251 -6.33 -0.91 1.79
N VAL A 252 -6.14 -0.16 0.69
CA VAL A 252 -7.12 -0.07 -0.40
C VAL A 252 -7.34 -1.44 -1.05
N GLY A 253 -6.28 -2.22 -1.22
CA GLY A 253 -6.32 -3.58 -1.75
C GLY A 253 -7.20 -4.50 -0.91
N PHE A 254 -7.01 -4.50 0.41
CA PHE A 254 -7.88 -5.22 1.34
C PHE A 254 -9.35 -4.79 1.21
N MET A 255 -9.64 -3.48 1.27
CA MET A 255 -11.02 -2.98 1.21
C MET A 255 -11.69 -3.28 -0.13
N ASN A 256 -10.98 -3.15 -1.25
CA ASN A 256 -11.50 -3.51 -2.57
C ASN A 256 -11.82 -5.01 -2.66
N TYR A 257 -10.94 -5.86 -2.14
CA TYR A 257 -11.15 -7.29 -2.13
C TYR A 257 -12.35 -7.68 -1.27
N ALA A 258 -12.46 -7.12 -0.07
CA ALA A 258 -13.60 -7.30 0.83
C ALA A 258 -14.93 -6.89 0.15
N LEU A 259 -15.00 -5.67 -0.37
CA LEU A 259 -16.25 -5.11 -0.88
C LEU A 259 -16.66 -5.70 -2.24
N ALA A 260 -15.73 -5.84 -3.19
CA ALA A 260 -16.08 -6.29 -4.54
C ALA A 260 -16.00 -7.82 -4.69
N THR A 261 -14.97 -8.45 -4.13
CA THR A 261 -14.75 -9.89 -4.37
C THR A 261 -15.53 -10.77 -3.38
N VAL A 262 -15.47 -10.44 -2.08
CA VAL A 262 -16.15 -11.24 -1.04
C VAL A 262 -17.64 -10.89 -0.98
N HIS A 263 -17.98 -9.61 -0.78
CA HIS A 263 -19.38 -9.22 -0.63
C HIS A 263 -20.20 -9.41 -1.90
N GLU A 264 -19.91 -8.64 -2.96
CA GLU A 264 -20.68 -8.67 -4.21
C GLU A 264 -20.59 -10.03 -4.88
N GLY A 265 -19.41 -10.66 -4.86
CA GLY A 265 -19.15 -11.92 -5.56
C GLY A 265 -19.78 -13.15 -4.91
N GLN A 266 -19.78 -13.26 -3.57
CA GLN A 266 -20.15 -14.51 -2.89
C GLN A 266 -21.20 -14.35 -1.79
N VAL A 267 -21.14 -13.28 -1.00
CA VAL A 267 -22.07 -13.14 0.14
C VAL A 267 -23.45 -12.63 -0.29
N LEU A 268 -23.51 -11.68 -1.21
CA LEU A 268 -24.79 -11.15 -1.70
C LEU A 268 -25.70 -12.25 -2.30
N PRO A 269 -25.20 -13.18 -3.15
CA PRO A 269 -26.00 -14.31 -3.63
C PRO A 269 -26.55 -15.23 -2.53
N LEU A 270 -25.89 -15.34 -1.37
CA LEU A 270 -26.38 -16.12 -0.23
C LEU A 270 -27.56 -15.43 0.46
N ASN A 271 -27.54 -14.10 0.54
CA ASN A 271 -28.66 -13.31 1.08
C ASN A 271 -29.94 -13.51 0.26
N ASP A 272 -29.80 -13.56 -1.07
CA ASP A 272 -30.92 -13.74 -2.00
C ASP A 272 -31.63 -15.09 -1.87
N LEU A 273 -31.03 -16.07 -1.17
CA LEU A 273 -31.61 -17.38 -0.93
C LEU A 273 -32.52 -17.43 0.31
N LEU A 274 -32.45 -16.44 1.21
CA LEU A 274 -33.26 -16.43 2.44
C LEU A 274 -34.78 -16.49 2.17
N PRO A 275 -35.33 -15.78 1.16
CA PRO A 275 -36.76 -15.89 0.83
C PRO A 275 -37.16 -17.31 0.42
N ASP A 276 -36.34 -18.01 -0.35
CA ASP A 276 -36.63 -19.37 -0.81
C ASP A 276 -36.57 -20.40 0.33
N ILE A 277 -35.62 -20.25 1.26
CA ILE A 277 -35.57 -21.06 2.49
C ILE A 277 -36.86 -20.84 3.31
N ASN A 278 -37.28 -19.59 3.46
CA ASN A 278 -38.51 -19.26 4.20
C ASN A 278 -39.78 -19.78 3.51
N ARG A 279 -39.84 -19.83 2.17
CA ARG A 279 -40.97 -20.41 1.42
C ARG A 279 -41.12 -21.91 1.69
N VAL A 280 -40.00 -22.64 1.68
CA VAL A 280 -39.98 -24.07 2.02
C VAL A 280 -40.38 -24.26 3.48
N LEU A 281 -39.79 -23.51 4.41
CA LEU A 281 -40.07 -23.58 5.85
C LEU A 281 -41.55 -23.33 6.17
N ARG A 282 -42.19 -22.35 5.51
CA ARG A 282 -43.59 -21.99 5.73
C ARG A 282 -44.59 -22.93 5.03
N GLY A 283 -44.11 -23.95 4.31
CA GLY A 283 -44.97 -24.87 3.57
C GLY A 283 -45.76 -24.20 2.44
N GLN A 284 -45.22 -23.13 1.84
CA GLN A 284 -45.88 -22.39 0.76
C GLN A 284 -45.81 -23.10 -0.61
N LEU A 285 -45.26 -24.31 -0.65
CA LEU A 285 -45.01 -25.11 -1.84
C LEU A 285 -45.50 -26.54 -1.61
N ASN A 286 -46.01 -27.17 -2.67
CA ASN A 286 -46.37 -28.59 -2.64
C ASN A 286 -45.12 -29.47 -2.54
N GLY A 287 -45.23 -30.66 -1.95
CA GLY A 287 -44.07 -31.48 -1.57
C GLY A 287 -43.01 -31.70 -2.66
N GLY A 288 -43.43 -31.91 -3.92
CA GLY A 288 -42.50 -32.05 -5.05
C GLY A 288 -41.73 -30.76 -5.40
N ASP A 289 -42.39 -29.61 -5.35
CA ASP A 289 -41.78 -28.30 -5.65
C ASP A 289 -40.94 -27.81 -4.47
N ALA A 290 -41.38 -28.06 -3.23
CA ALA A 290 -40.62 -27.78 -2.02
C ALA A 290 -39.30 -28.55 -2.01
N LYS A 291 -39.32 -29.84 -2.37
CA LYS A 291 -38.12 -30.67 -2.49
C LYS A 291 -37.17 -30.13 -3.57
N ARG A 292 -37.67 -29.83 -4.78
CA ARG A 292 -36.84 -29.26 -5.85
C ARG A 292 -36.19 -27.93 -5.46
N LEU A 293 -36.95 -27.03 -4.81
CA LEU A 293 -36.42 -25.76 -4.36
C LEU A 293 -35.36 -25.95 -3.27
N ARG A 294 -35.62 -26.82 -2.30
CA ARG A 294 -34.63 -27.18 -1.26
C ARG A 294 -33.35 -27.71 -1.88
N ASP A 295 -33.43 -28.68 -2.78
CA ASP A 295 -32.26 -29.29 -3.44
C ASP A 295 -31.48 -28.22 -4.24
N ALA A 296 -32.18 -27.33 -4.95
CA ALA A 296 -31.58 -26.22 -5.69
C ALA A 296 -30.87 -25.20 -4.77
N VAL A 297 -31.52 -24.79 -3.67
CA VAL A 297 -30.91 -23.88 -2.68
C VAL A 297 -29.68 -24.53 -2.06
N THR A 298 -29.77 -25.80 -1.64
CA THR A 298 -28.66 -26.55 -1.06
C THR A 298 -27.47 -26.62 -2.02
N ALA A 299 -27.69 -26.96 -3.29
CA ALA A 299 -26.63 -27.01 -4.29
C ALA A 299 -25.96 -25.64 -4.52
N ARG A 300 -26.75 -24.55 -4.55
CA ARG A 300 -26.24 -23.19 -4.69
C ARG A 300 -25.41 -22.76 -3.47
N VAL A 301 -25.90 -23.03 -2.26
CA VAL A 301 -25.15 -22.73 -1.04
C VAL A 301 -23.85 -23.53 -0.97
N GLN A 302 -23.87 -24.83 -1.28
CA GLN A 302 -22.66 -25.65 -1.29
C GLN A 302 -21.60 -25.12 -2.24
N THR A 303 -22.02 -24.66 -3.42
CA THR A 303 -21.11 -24.02 -4.40
C THR A 303 -20.56 -22.72 -3.83
N ALA A 304 -21.42 -21.81 -3.36
CA ALA A 304 -21.00 -20.52 -2.83
C ALA A 304 -20.10 -20.66 -1.59
N VAL A 305 -20.42 -21.55 -0.66
CA VAL A 305 -19.59 -21.82 0.54
C VAL A 305 -18.21 -22.36 0.14
N ARG A 306 -18.15 -23.31 -0.79
CA ARG A 306 -16.88 -23.87 -1.29
C ARG A 306 -16.03 -22.79 -1.94
N ASP A 307 -16.64 -21.93 -2.73
CA ASP A 307 -15.94 -20.87 -3.46
C ASP A 307 -15.55 -19.70 -2.53
N LEU A 308 -16.27 -19.52 -1.41
CA LEU A 308 -15.97 -18.51 -0.38
C LEU A 308 -14.74 -18.88 0.48
N ASP A 309 -14.48 -20.16 0.73
CA ASP A 309 -13.32 -20.61 1.54
C ASP A 309 -11.96 -20.04 1.10
N PRO A 310 -11.53 -20.20 -0.17
CA PRO A 310 -10.26 -19.63 -0.61
C PRO A 310 -10.25 -18.09 -0.55
N LEU A 311 -11.40 -17.44 -0.75
CA LEU A 311 -11.50 -15.98 -0.68
C LEU A 311 -11.35 -15.48 0.75
N LEU A 312 -11.94 -16.16 1.75
CA LEU A 312 -11.79 -15.77 3.15
C LEU A 312 -10.34 -15.97 3.64
N LYS A 313 -9.66 -17.01 3.17
CA LYS A 313 -8.23 -17.19 3.45
C LYS A 313 -7.39 -16.04 2.90
N GLU A 314 -7.67 -15.62 1.67
CA GLU A 314 -6.97 -14.48 1.05
C GLU A 314 -7.35 -13.15 1.71
N LEU A 315 -8.62 -12.97 2.09
CA LEU A 315 -9.09 -11.81 2.86
C LEU A 315 -8.30 -11.67 4.16
N GLY A 316 -8.17 -12.76 4.94
CA GLY A 316 -7.38 -12.78 6.16
C GLY A 316 -5.91 -12.44 5.92
N ARG A 317 -5.30 -13.00 4.86
CA ARG A 317 -3.92 -12.67 4.47
C ARG A 317 -3.76 -11.18 4.13
N LEU A 318 -4.66 -10.61 3.35
CA LEU A 318 -4.63 -9.20 2.96
C LEU A 318 -4.86 -8.28 4.17
N LYS A 319 -5.79 -8.65 5.06
CA LYS A 319 -6.02 -7.98 6.34
C LYS A 319 -4.73 -7.93 7.17
N ASP A 320 -4.11 -9.08 7.40
CA ASP A 320 -2.90 -9.18 8.22
C ASP A 320 -1.75 -8.38 7.64
N VAL A 321 -1.59 -8.38 6.30
CA VAL A 321 -0.60 -7.55 5.62
C VAL A 321 -0.90 -6.06 5.83
N ALA A 322 -2.15 -5.62 5.63
CA ALA A 322 -2.54 -4.23 5.81
C ALA A 322 -2.35 -3.77 7.27
N LEU A 323 -2.79 -4.56 8.26
CA LEU A 323 -2.64 -4.24 9.67
C LEU A 323 -1.16 -4.22 10.10
N LEU A 324 -0.37 -5.20 9.66
CA LEU A 324 1.08 -5.22 9.94
C LEU A 324 1.77 -3.97 9.37
N ARG A 325 1.37 -3.48 8.20
CA ARG A 325 1.90 -2.25 7.60
C ARG A 325 1.48 -1.00 8.37
N LEU A 326 0.27 -0.99 8.92
CA LEU A 326 -0.22 0.11 9.74
C LEU A 326 0.47 0.19 11.11
N GLN A 327 0.99 -0.92 11.64
CA GLN A 327 1.67 -0.95 12.94
C GLN A 327 3.13 -0.49 12.92
N GLU A 328 3.72 -0.38 11.73
CA GLU A 328 5.12 -0.03 11.67
C GLU A 328 5.39 1.42 11.93
N PRO A 329 6.59 1.76 12.44
CA PRO A 329 6.97 3.14 12.72
C PRO A 329 7.24 3.97 11.46
#